data_AF-A0A212JAL6-F1
#
_entry.id   AF-A0A212JAL6-F1
#
_cell.length_a   1.000
_cell.length_b   1.000
_cell.length_c   1.000
_cell.angle_alpha   90.00
_cell.angle_beta   90.00
_cell.angle_gamma   90.00
#
_symmetry.space_group_name_H-M   'P 1'
#
loop_
_entity.id
_entity.type
_entity.pdbx_description
1 polymer ?
#
loop_
_entity_poly.entity_id
_entity_poly.type
_entity_poly.pdbx_seq_one_letter_code
_entity_poly.pdbx_strand_id
1 'polypeptide(L)'
;MKKFTFISEFRGGTYITQHCAKDISNALLMWIESLDVSIYSKRIVLKLQEKIDEEKPTPIKDIDSVWCCSFSLYNSFLLLNIIETI
;
A
#
# COMPACT_ATOMS: atom_id res chain seq x y z
N MET A 1 -6.70 10.55 -14.65
CA MET A 1 -6.01 9.39 -14.05
C MET A 1 -4.69 9.90 -13.50
N LYS A 2 -4.28 9.38 -12.35
CA LYS A 2 -3.08 9.75 -11.60
C LYS A 2 -2.20 8.52 -11.46
N LYS A 3 -0.88 8.71 -11.43
CA LYS A 3 0.07 7.61 -11.25
C LYS A 3 0.46 7.55 -9.78
N PHE A 4 0.36 6.38 -9.16
CA PHE A 4 0.71 6.18 -7.77
C PHE A 4 1.88 5.21 -7.67
N THR A 5 2.87 5.56 -6.85
CA THR A 5 4.01 4.71 -6.49
C THR A 5 3.81 4.20 -5.08
N PHE A 6 3.92 2.89 -4.92
CA PHE A 6 3.82 2.21 -3.64
C PHE A 6 5.19 1.69 -3.26
N ILE A 7 5.68 2.08 -2.08
CA ILE A 7 6.93 1.60 -1.51
C ILE A 7 6.57 0.88 -0.23
N SER A 8 6.72 -0.44 -0.23
CA SER A 8 6.36 -1.31 0.88
C SER A 8 7.60 -1.90 1.54
N GLU A 9 7.74 -1.68 2.84
CA GLU A 9 8.72 -2.36 3.67
C GLU A 9 8.04 -3.53 4.36
N PHE A 10 8.47 -4.75 4.03
CA PHE A 10 7.88 -5.97 4.56
C PHE A 10 8.93 -7.07 4.72
N ARG A 11 9.02 -7.66 5.91
CA ARG A 11 9.93 -8.79 6.22
C ARG A 11 11.40 -8.55 5.82
N GLY A 12 11.87 -7.31 5.97
CA GLY A 12 13.24 -6.91 5.65
C GLY A 12 13.51 -6.66 4.16
N GLY A 13 12.49 -6.75 3.30
CA GLY A 13 12.56 -6.36 1.90
C GLY A 13 11.82 -5.05 1.63
N THR A 14 12.29 -4.33 0.61
CA THR A 14 11.63 -3.16 0.04
C THR A 14 11.07 -3.52 -1.32
N TYR A 15 9.76 -3.34 -1.52
CA TYR A 15 9.09 -3.67 -2.77
C TYR A 15 8.38 -2.44 -3.34
N ILE A 16 8.58 -2.20 -4.63
CA ILE A 16 8.10 -1.00 -5.31
C ILE A 16 7.22 -1.41 -6.49
N THR A 17 6.01 -0.86 -6.54
CA THR A 17 5.11 -0.99 -7.70
C THR A 17 4.50 0.36 -8.06
N GLN A 18 3.99 0.47 -9.28
CA GLN A 18 3.30 1.66 -9.77
C GLN A 18 1.98 1.29 -10.43
N HIS A 19 0.93 2.06 -10.13
CA HIS A 19 -0.41 1.86 -10.66
C HIS A 19 -1.03 3.19 -11.09
N CYS A 20 -1.72 3.20 -12.22
CA CYS A 20 -2.52 4.34 -12.65
C CYS A 20 -3.96 4.16 -12.17
N ALA A 21 -4.46 5.11 -11.37
CA ALA A 21 -5.79 5.04 -10.77
C ALA A 21 -6.50 6.41 -10.80
N LYS A 22 -7.77 6.44 -10.40
CA LYS A 22 -8.56 7.69 -10.33
C LYS A 22 -8.21 8.53 -9.10
N ASP A 23 -7.98 7.85 -7.98
CA ASP A 23 -7.71 8.40 -6.66
C ASP A 23 -6.92 7.38 -5.83
N ILE A 24 -6.50 7.78 -4.63
CA ILE A 24 -5.70 6.95 -3.73
C ILE A 24 -6.41 5.67 -3.29
N SER A 25 -7.73 5.73 -3.09
CA SER A 25 -8.51 4.57 -2.68
C SER A 25 -8.52 3.48 -3.76
N ASN A 26 -8.77 3.87 -5.02
CA ASN A 26 -8.68 2.96 -6.16
C ASN A 26 -7.24 2.46 -6.36
N ALA A 27 -6.24 3.33 -6.18
CA ALA A 27 -4.83 2.95 -6.33
C ALA A 27 -4.43 1.87 -5.32
N LEU A 28 -4.89 1.99 -4.08
CA LEU A 28 -4.65 1.03 -3.00
C LEU A 28 -5.27 -0.34 -3.29
N LEU A 29 -6.50 -0.38 -3.78
CA LEU A 29 -7.14 -1.64 -4.17
C LEU A 29 -6.33 -2.34 -5.28
N MET A 30 -5.94 -1.58 -6.31
CA MET A 30 -5.09 -2.10 -7.39
C MET A 30 -3.73 -2.60 -6.88
N TRP A 31 -3.13 -1.89 -5.91
CA TRP A 31 -1.88 -2.32 -5.29
C TRP A 31 -2.03 -3.68 -4.61
N ILE A 32 -3.06 -3.86 -3.76
CA ILE A 32 -3.33 -5.13 -3.09
C ILE A 32 -3.55 -6.27 -4.09
N GLU A 33 -4.34 -6.03 -5.13
CA GLU A 33 -4.63 -7.02 -6.18
C GLU A 33 -3.38 -7.43 -6.97
N SER A 34 -2.36 -6.57 -7.01
CA SER A 34 -1.10 -6.83 -7.73
C SER A 34 -0.03 -7.56 -6.91
N LEU A 35 -0.25 -7.78 -5.61
CA LEU A 35 0.76 -8.35 -4.72
C LEU A 35 1.15 -9.77 -5.13
N ASP A 36 2.46 -10.00 -5.21
CA ASP A 36 3.01 -11.33 -5.46
C ASP A 36 2.78 -12.24 -4.26
N VAL A 37 1.98 -13.30 -4.47
CA VAL A 37 1.60 -14.25 -3.41
C VAL A 37 2.76 -15.07 -2.84
N SER A 38 3.92 -15.10 -3.54
CA SER A 38 5.14 -15.73 -3.04
C SER A 38 5.80 -14.89 -1.93
N ILE A 39 5.64 -13.57 -1.97
CA ILE A 39 6.12 -12.61 -0.96
C ILE A 39 5.03 -12.40 0.09
N TYR A 40 3.83 -12.10 -0.38
CA TYR A 40 2.64 -11.81 0.41
C TYR A 40 1.69 -13.00 0.35
N SER A 41 1.85 -13.98 1.25
CA SER A 41 0.98 -15.17 1.26
C SER A 41 -0.51 -14.79 1.18
N LYS A 42 -1.36 -15.65 0.60
CA LYS A 42 -2.80 -15.38 0.44
C LYS A 42 -3.48 -14.89 1.72
N ARG A 43 -3.08 -15.43 2.88
CA ARG A 43 -3.59 -15.03 4.20
C ARG A 43 -3.22 -13.58 4.55
N ILE A 44 -2.01 -13.14 4.19
CA ILE A 44 -1.56 -11.74 4.34
C ILE A 44 -2.40 -10.83 3.44
N VAL A 45 -2.61 -11.21 2.17
CA VAL A 45 -3.40 -10.42 1.21
C VAL A 45 -4.84 -10.24 1.68
N LEU A 46 -5.49 -11.33 2.14
CA LEU A 46 -6.84 -11.25 2.72
C LEU A 46 -6.90 -10.32 3.94
N LYS A 47 -5.91 -10.40 4.84
CA LYS A 47 -5.85 -9.51 6.01
C LYS A 47 -5.64 -8.05 5.62
N LEU A 48 -4.88 -7.77 4.56
CA LEU A 48 -4.72 -6.42 4.02
C LEU A 48 -6.05 -5.90 3.44
N GLN A 49 -6.79 -6.73 2.70
CA GLN A 49 -8.12 -6.37 2.18
C GLN A 49 -9.11 -6.04 3.29
N GLU A 50 -9.10 -6.78 4.39
CA GLU A 50 -9.94 -6.47 5.56
C GLU A 50 -9.57 -5.13 6.20
N LYS A 51 -8.27 -4.85 6.32
CA LYS A 51 -7.78 -3.67 7.05
C LYS A 51 -7.85 -2.39 6.23
N ILE A 52 -7.87 -2.45 4.90
CA ILE A 52 -7.76 -1.24 4.09
C ILE A 52 -9.00 -0.35 4.13
N ASP A 53 -10.17 -0.94 4.39
CA ASP A 53 -11.40 -0.19 4.59
C ASP A 53 -11.42 0.54 5.95
N GLU A 54 -10.68 0.02 6.93
CA GLU A 54 -10.53 0.60 8.27
C GLU A 54 -9.41 1.65 8.33
N GLU A 55 -8.27 1.35 7.70
CA GLU A 55 -7.01 2.11 7.80
C GLU A 55 -6.81 3.00 6.57
N LYS A 56 -7.32 4.23 6.64
CA LYS A 56 -7.10 5.22 5.57
C LYS A 56 -5.66 5.72 5.55
N PRO A 57 -5.06 5.94 4.37
CA PRO A 57 -3.74 6.57 4.26
C PRO A 57 -3.68 7.91 4.98
N THR A 58 -2.68 8.06 5.83
CA THR A 58 -2.43 9.30 6.55
C THR A 58 -1.54 10.20 5.69
N PRO A 59 -1.96 11.44 5.37
CA PRO A 59 -1.11 12.39 4.66
C PRO A 59 0.17 12.68 5.45
N ILE A 60 1.30 12.73 4.75
CA ILE A 60 2.56 13.17 5.37
C ILE A 60 2.52 14.68 5.54
N LYS A 61 2.83 15.14 6.76
CA LYS A 61 2.82 16.56 7.09
C LYS A 61 3.79 17.33 6.18
N ASP A 62 3.32 18.46 5.66
CA ASP A 62 4.10 19.40 4.85
C ASP A 62 4.64 18.81 3.53
N ILE A 63 4.15 17.64 3.10
CA ILE A 63 4.48 17.03 1.80
C ILE A 63 3.19 16.70 1.05
N ASP A 64 2.91 17.47 0.00
CA ASP A 64 1.77 17.23 -0.87
C ASP A 64 1.88 15.88 -1.57
N SER A 65 0.73 15.25 -1.83
CA SER A 65 0.66 14.04 -2.67
C SER A 65 1.42 12.83 -2.12
N VAL A 66 1.74 12.82 -0.82
CA VAL A 66 2.40 11.71 -0.15
C VAL A 66 1.61 11.29 1.08
N TRP A 67 1.41 9.98 1.22
CA TRP A 67 0.73 9.37 2.34
C TRP A 67 1.51 8.18 2.88
N CYS A 68 1.24 7.80 4.12
CA CYS A 68 1.70 6.54 4.68
C CYS A 68 0.55 5.73 5.30
N CYS A 69 0.72 4.41 5.29
CA CYS A 69 -0.11 3.46 6.00
C CYS A 69 0.81 2.45 6.69
N SER A 70 0.33 1.87 7.78
CA SER A 70 1.01 0.72 8.39
C SER A 70 0.01 -0.36 8.74
N PHE A 71 0.40 -1.61 8.52
CA PHE A 71 -0.46 -2.75 8.80
C PHE A 71 0.25 -3.74 9.71
N SER A 72 -0.37 -4.01 10.86
CA SER A 72 -0.02 -5.14 11.72
C SER A 72 -0.70 -6.41 11.17
N LEU A 73 0.11 -7.32 10.64
CA LEU A 73 -0.33 -8.51 9.89
C LEU A 73 0.16 -9.77 10.57
N TYR A 74 -0.63 -10.26 11.53
CA TYR A 74 -0.27 -11.40 12.39
C TYR A 74 1.05 -11.14 13.13
N ASN A 75 2.13 -11.82 12.77
CA ASN A 75 3.47 -11.68 13.33
C ASN A 75 4.42 -10.82 12.47
N SER A 76 3.88 -10.10 11.48
CA SER A 76 4.64 -9.26 10.56
C SER A 76 4.10 -7.84 10.57
N PHE A 77 4.96 -6.89 10.23
CA PHE A 77 4.60 -5.47 10.08
C PHE A 77 4.88 -5.06 8.64
N LEU A 78 3.96 -4.29 8.04
CA LEU A 78 4.10 -3.69 6.73
C LEU A 78 4.02 -2.17 6.87
N LEU A 79 5.05 -1.47 6.41
CA LEU A 79 4.99 -0.02 6.22
C LEU A 79 4.79 0.27 4.74
N LEU A 80 3.81 1.09 4.41
CA LEU A 80 3.49 1.48 3.04
C LEU A 80 3.61 2.99 2.90
N ASN A 81 4.45 3.44 1.99
CA ASN A 81 4.49 4.83 1.54
C ASN A 81 3.84 4.91 0.15
N ILE A 82 3.00 5.92 -0.05
CA ILE A 82 2.21 6.10 -1.27
C ILE A 82 2.51 7.49 -1.79
N ILE A 83 2.94 7.59 -3.04
CA ILE A 83 3.28 8.85 -3.70
C ILE A 83 2.43 8.98 -4.95
N GLU A 84 1.63 10.02 -5.04
CA GLU A 84 1.02 10.43 -6.31
C GLU A 84 2.06 11.18 -7.14
N THR A 85 2.40 10.63 -8.29
CA THR A 85 3.40 11.13 -9.25
C THR A 85 2.71 11.64 -10.51
N ILE A 86 3.31 12.67 -11.13
CA ILE A 86 2.88 13.27 -12.42
C ILE A 86 3.13 12.29 -13.57
#